data_AF-A0A3L7YCZ2-F1
#
_entry.id   AF-A0A3L7YCZ2-F1
#
_cell.length_a   1.000
_cell.length_b   1.000
_cell.length_c   1.000
_cell.angle_alpha   90.00
_cell.angle_beta   90.00
_cell.angle_gamma   90.00
#
_symmetry.space_group_name_H-M   'P 1'
#
loop_
_entity.id
_entity.type
_entity.pdbx_description
1 polymer ?
#
loop_
_entity_poly.entity_id
_entity_poly.type
_entity_poly.pdbx_seq_one_letter_code
_entity_poly.pdbx_strand_id
1 'polypeptide(L)'
;AHALLELGTLDYSGILNVASPISLRRWDFGMLMFDLLGITPGPNVQRALLADSGMERARDLTLNVSRAQALLRTPLLTPQQAVEKIRASS
;
A
#
# COMPACT_ATOMS: atom_id res chain seq x y z
N ALA A 1 -5.28 4.40 10.04
CA ALA A 1 -5.12 5.00 11.37
C ALA A 1 -5.00 3.98 12.50
N HIS A 2 -5.78 2.89 12.53
CA HIS A 2 -5.80 1.90 13.63
C HIS A 2 -4.43 1.43 14.16
N ALA A 3 -3.46 1.13 13.28
CA ALA A 3 -2.13 0.69 13.71
C ALA A 3 -1.38 1.73 14.56
N LEU A 4 -1.57 3.02 14.28
CA LEU A 4 -0.99 4.11 15.08
C LEU A 4 -1.70 4.26 16.44
N LEU A 5 -3.02 4.07 16.47
CA LEU A 5 -3.79 4.10 17.71
C LEU A 5 -3.38 2.95 18.63
N GLU A 6 -3.24 1.74 18.09
CA GLU A 6 -2.73 0.60 18.84
C GLU A 6 -1.30 0.86 19.33
N LEU A 7 -0.39 1.33 18.46
CA LEU A 7 0.99 1.62 18.84
C LEU A 7 1.07 2.61 20.00
N GLY A 8 0.19 3.62 20.05
CA GLY A 8 0.10 4.58 21.15
C GLY A 8 -0.28 3.97 22.51
N THR A 9 -0.76 2.72 22.53
CA THR A 9 -1.06 1.96 23.76
C THR A 9 0.02 0.96 24.15
N LEU A 10 1.06 0.79 23.31
CA LEU A 10 2.17 -0.13 23.56
C LEU A 10 3.39 0.64 24.09
N ASP A 11 4.15 -0.01 24.97
CA ASP A 11 5.47 0.47 25.38
C ASP A 11 6.53 0.01 24.36
N TYR A 12 6.47 0.57 23.15
CA TYR A 12 7.43 0.32 22.09
C TYR A 12 8.17 1.59 21.71
N SER A 13 9.51 1.50 21.65
CA SER A 13 10.38 2.57 21.17
C SER A 13 11.25 2.10 20.01
N GLY A 14 11.47 3.00 19.05
CA GLY A 14 12.29 2.76 17.87
C GLY A 14 11.51 2.82 16.55
N ILE A 15 12.18 2.47 15.45
CA ILE A 15 11.60 2.54 14.11
C ILE A 15 10.70 1.34 13.86
N LEU A 16 9.53 1.59 13.27
CA LEU A 16 8.58 0.57 12.86
C LEU A 16 8.03 0.90 11.47
N ASN A 17 8.24 0.01 10.49
CA ASN A 17 7.66 0.15 9.17
C ASN A 17 6.23 -0.39 9.17
N VAL A 18 5.26 0.44 8.77
CA VAL A 18 3.85 0.06 8.68
C VAL A 18 3.39 0.26 7.23
N ALA A 19 3.19 -0.84 6.52
CA ALA A 19 2.74 -0.87 5.13
C ALA A 19 2.03 -2.20 4.83
N SER A 20 1.59 -2.40 3.60
CA SER A 20 1.09 -3.69 3.15
C SER A 20 2.17 -4.78 3.27
N PRO A 21 1.83 -6.04 3.61
CA PRO A 21 2.81 -7.13 3.70
C PRO A 21 3.29 -7.65 2.33
N ILE A 22 2.83 -7.05 1.23
CA ILE A 22 3.26 -7.40 -0.13
C ILE A 22 3.76 -6.16 -0.87
N SER A 23 4.73 -6.37 -1.75
CA SER A 23 5.15 -5.35 -2.73
C SER A 23 4.16 -5.31 -3.90
N LEU A 24 3.87 -4.11 -4.41
CA LEU A 24 3.03 -3.93 -5.59
C LEU A 24 3.68 -2.96 -6.58
N ARG A 25 3.62 -3.29 -7.87
CA ARG A 25 4.09 -2.37 -8.92
C ARG A 25 3.10 -1.22 -9.09
N ARG A 26 3.61 -0.05 -9.45
CA ARG A 26 2.79 1.16 -9.66
C ARG A 26 1.65 0.94 -10.67
N TRP A 27 1.93 0.20 -11.75
CA TRP A 27 0.91 -0.14 -12.75
C TRP A 27 -0.24 -0.94 -12.14
N ASP A 28 0.07 -2.00 -11.39
CA ASP A 28 -0.94 -2.87 -10.79
C ASP A 28 -1.76 -2.12 -9.73
N PHE A 29 -1.12 -1.24 -8.96
CA PHE A 29 -1.82 -0.33 -8.04
C PHE A 29 -2.77 0.62 -8.78
N GLY A 30 -2.32 1.23 -9.89
CA GLY A 30 -3.18 2.10 -10.69
C GLY A 30 -4.42 1.39 -11.24
N MET A 31 -4.25 0.17 -11.78
CA MET A 31 -5.38 -0.64 -12.26
C MET A 31 -6.34 -1.00 -11.12
N LEU A 32 -5.83 -1.32 -9.93
CA LEU A 32 -6.66 -1.55 -8.75
C LEU A 32 -7.49 -0.30 -8.37
N MET A 33 -6.94 0.91 -8.52
CA MET A 33 -7.68 2.15 -8.25
C MET A 33 -8.79 2.40 -9.29
N PHE A 34 -8.54 2.12 -10.56
CA PHE A 34 -9.57 2.18 -11.60
C PHE A 34 -10.75 1.24 -11.28
N ASP A 35 -10.46 0.00 -10.89
CA ASP A 35 -11.47 -0.97 -10.46
C ASP A 35 -12.23 -0.52 -9.20
N LEU A 36 -11.52 -0.03 -8.18
CA LEU A 36 -12.14 0.49 -6.96
C LEU A 36 -13.14 1.62 -7.27
N LEU A 37 -12.78 2.53 -8.17
CA LEU A 37 -13.57 3.71 -8.51
C LEU A 37 -14.63 3.46 -9.61
N GLY A 38 -14.68 2.27 -10.19
CA GLY A 38 -15.60 1.95 -11.29
C GLY A 38 -15.30 2.72 -12.58
N ILE A 39 -14.05 3.12 -12.82
CA ILE A 39 -13.63 3.89 -13.98
C ILE A 39 -12.87 2.98 -14.95
N THR A 40 -13.30 2.93 -16.22
CA THR A 40 -12.54 2.23 -17.26
C THR A 40 -11.32 3.07 -17.68
N PRO A 41 -10.09 2.53 -17.66
CA PRO A 41 -8.89 3.25 -18.11
C PRO A 41 -9.00 3.67 -19.59
N GLY A 42 -8.76 4.95 -19.87
CA GLY A 42 -8.73 5.50 -21.22
C GLY A 42 -7.40 5.27 -21.96
N PRO A 43 -7.30 5.64 -23.25
CA PRO A 43 -6.11 5.42 -24.08
C PRO A 43 -4.85 6.18 -23.63
N ASN A 44 -5.02 7.20 -22.77
CA ASN A 44 -3.94 7.95 -22.15
C ASN A 44 -3.28 7.22 -20.96
N VAL A 45 -3.83 6.08 -20.51
CA VAL A 45 -3.27 5.27 -19.43
C VAL A 45 -2.37 4.19 -20.03
N GLN A 46 -1.07 4.44 -20.02
CA GLN A 46 -0.10 3.58 -20.70
C GLN A 46 0.96 3.06 -19.73
N ARG A 47 1.47 1.85 -20.01
CA ARG A 47 2.64 1.32 -19.32
C ARG A 47 3.85 2.16 -19.72
N ALA A 48 4.69 2.51 -18.75
CA ALA A 48 5.93 3.24 -18.98
C ALA A 48 7.05 2.65 -18.13
N LEU A 49 8.28 2.75 -18.62
CA LEU A 49 9.45 2.46 -17.80
C LEU A 49 9.77 3.67 -16.93
N LEU A 50 10.34 3.42 -15.75
CA LEU A 50 10.81 4.50 -14.90
C LEU A 50 11.89 5.34 -15.59
N ALA A 51 12.74 4.70 -16.40
CA ALA A 51 13.80 5.36 -17.17
C ALA A 51 13.24 6.44 -18.13
N ASP A 52 12.06 6.20 -18.69
CA ASP A 52 11.43 7.11 -19.67
C ASP A 52 10.70 8.28 -18.99
N SER A 53 10.60 8.26 -17.66
CA SER A 53 9.78 9.22 -16.91
C SER A 53 10.48 10.54 -16.60
N GLY A 54 11.79 10.65 -16.86
CA GLY A 54 12.61 11.80 -16.51
C GLY A 54 12.76 12.03 -15.00
N MET A 55 12.31 11.09 -14.16
CA MET A 55 12.34 11.20 -12.70
C MET A 55 13.37 10.27 -12.08
N GLU A 56 14.15 10.80 -11.14
CA GLU A 56 14.97 9.99 -10.24
C GLU A 56 14.08 9.42 -9.14
N ARG A 57 13.81 8.11 -9.21
CA ARG A 57 13.08 7.39 -8.16
C ARG A 57 13.80 6.10 -7.85
N ALA A 58 13.80 5.71 -6.58
CA ALA A 58 14.21 4.37 -6.19
C ALA A 58 13.36 3.32 -6.94
N ARG A 59 14.03 2.30 -7.46
CA ARG A 59 13.39 1.20 -8.21
C ARG A 59 12.61 0.27 -7.28
N ASP A 60 13.08 0.15 -6.04
CA ASP A 60 12.46 -0.64 -4.99
C ASP A 60 12.30 0.24 -3.74
N LEU A 61 11.07 0.31 -3.24
CA LEU A 61 10.68 0.99 -2.01
C LEU A 61 9.95 0.02 -1.07
N THR A 62 10.17 -1.28 -1.25
CA THR A 62 9.57 -2.32 -0.41
C THR A 62 10.12 -2.19 1.01
N LEU A 63 9.21 -2.12 1.98
CA LEU A 63 9.57 -2.06 3.39
C LEU A 63 9.50 -3.44 4.01
N ASN A 64 10.49 -3.77 4.84
CA ASN A 64 10.37 -4.93 5.72
C ASN A 64 9.42 -4.57 6.87
N VAL A 65 8.27 -5.23 6.91
CA VAL A 65 7.20 -5.02 7.90
C VAL A 65 7.08 -6.18 8.91
N SER A 66 8.03 -7.13 8.93
CA SER A 66 7.95 -8.32 9.79
C SER A 66 7.79 -7.97 11.26
N ARG A 67 8.48 -6.92 11.72
CA ARG A 67 8.37 -6.43 13.10
C ARG A 67 6.96 -5.90 13.40
N ALA A 68 6.36 -5.15 12.49
CA ALA A 68 5.01 -4.65 12.68
C ALA A 68 3.98 -5.78 12.69
N GLN A 69 4.15 -6.80 11.85
CA GLN A 69 3.28 -7.99 11.86
C GLN A 69 3.40 -8.81 13.15
N ALA A 70 4.59 -8.88 13.74
CA ALA A 70 4.80 -9.59 15.00
C ALA A 70 4.30 -8.80 16.22
N LEU A 71 4.39 -7.46 16.17
CA LEU A 71 4.06 -6.58 17.29
C LEU A 71 2.58 -6.21 17.36
N LEU A 72 1.97 -5.87 16.22
CA LEU A 72 0.62 -5.33 16.15
C LEU A 72 -0.43 -6.42 15.99
N ARG A 73 -1.57 -6.25 16.67
CA ARG A 73 -2.81 -7.02 16.43
C ARG A 73 -3.60 -6.43 15.27
N THR A 74 -3.46 -5.12 15.01
CA THR A 74 -4.07 -4.47 13.85
C THR A 74 -3.55 -5.13 12.57
N PRO A 75 -4.43 -5.67 11.71
CA PRO A 75 -4.00 -6.34 10.50
C PRO A 75 -3.39 -5.35 9.49
N LEU A 76 -2.23 -5.71 8.95
CA LEU A 76 -1.63 -5.04 7.81
C LEU A 76 -2.22 -5.63 6.53
N LEU A 77 -3.11 -4.89 5.88
CA LEU A 77 -3.90 -5.38 4.76
C LEU A 77 -3.09 -5.43 3.46
N THR A 78 -3.40 -6.41 2.61
CA THR A 78 -3.06 -6.35 1.19
C THR A 78 -3.87 -5.23 0.51
N PRO A 79 -3.43 -4.70 -0.65
CA PRO A 79 -4.19 -3.70 -1.39
C PRO A 79 -5.60 -4.18 -1.74
N GLN A 80 -5.77 -5.47 -2.08
CA GLN A 80 -7.07 -6.08 -2.36
C GLN A 80 -7.98 -6.09 -1.12
N GLN A 81 -7.45 -6.52 0.03
CA GLN A 81 -8.21 -6.50 1.30
C GLN A 81 -8.60 -5.08 1.70
N ALA A 82 -7.74 -4.10 1.43
CA ALA A 82 -8.06 -2.69 1.67
C ALA A 82 -9.22 -2.21 0.77
N VAL A 83 -9.22 -2.59 -0.52
CA VAL A 83 -10.32 -2.29 -1.46
C VAL A 83 -11.63 -2.94 -1.01
N GLU A 84 -11.60 -4.22 -0.64
CA GLU A 84 -12.78 -4.92 -0.11
C GLU A 84 -13.35 -4.21 1.12
N LYS A 85 -12.48 -3.79 2.04
CA LYS A 85 -12.88 -3.04 3.24
C LYS A 85 -13.49 -1.68 2.92
N ILE A 86 -12.93 -0.95 1.95
CA ILE A 86 -13.47 0.34 1.50
C ILE A 86 -14.88 0.15 0.91
N ARG A 87 -15.06 -0.85 0.04
CA ARG A 87 -16.36 -1.19 -0.56
C ARG A 87 -17.40 -1.57 0.50
N ALA A 88 -17.01 -2.30 1.54
CA ALA A 88 -17.91 -2.67 2.63
C ALA A 88 -18.29 -1.50 3.56
N SER A 89 -17.57 -0.37 3.47
CA SER A 89 -17.79 0.82 4.30
C SER A 89 -18.47 1.97 3.55
N SER A 90 -18.77 1.78 2.26
CA SER A 90 -19.44 2.75 1.37
C SER A 90 -20.90 2.37 1.18
#